data_AF-A0A6P5ZHI8-F1
#
_entry.id   AF-A0A6P5ZHI8-F1
#
_cell.length_a   1.000
_cell.length_b   1.000
_cell.length_c   1.000
_cell.angle_alpha   90.00
_cell.angle_beta   90.00
_cell.angle_gamma   90.00
#
_symmetry.space_group_name_H-M   'P 1'
#
loop_
_entity.id
_entity.type
_entity.pdbx_description
1 polymer ?
#
loop_
_entity_poly.entity_id
_entity_poly.type
_entity_poly.pdbx_seq_one_letter_code
_entity_poly.pdbx_strand_id
1 'polypeptide(L)'
;MSPTDSSSSPPSSSWRLFEDYGDNDDYDLVDDEDESDDEREITDEELQQYKAAFEASDGFDVPSFPGVFCRCLVTPVVLDAYTRETLNPLCVAAMDHYNYEKKTDYQFLKLEKANAQGARGLLYYLTFRFVGDS
;
A
#
# COMPACT_ATOMS: atom_id res chain seq x y z
N MET A 1 26.82 -41.77 0.75
CA MET A 1 26.93 -40.64 -0.19
C MET A 1 25.52 -40.10 -0.39
N SER A 2 25.21 -38.96 0.23
CA SER A 2 23.92 -38.30 0.12
C SER A 2 24.01 -37.22 -0.96
N PRO A 3 23.02 -37.04 -1.85
CA PRO A 3 22.90 -35.83 -2.63
C PRO A 3 22.08 -34.79 -1.87
N THR A 4 22.69 -33.64 -1.67
CA THR A 4 22.09 -32.41 -1.14
C THR A 4 21.44 -31.58 -2.24
N ASP A 5 20.28 -31.05 -1.88
CA ASP A 5 19.77 -29.69 -2.16
C ASP A 5 19.38 -29.28 -3.59
N SER A 6 18.14 -28.85 -3.71
CA SER A 6 17.75 -27.67 -4.49
C SER A 6 16.40 -27.19 -3.95
N SER A 7 16.45 -26.52 -2.80
CA SER A 7 15.36 -25.66 -2.34
C SER A 7 15.21 -24.47 -3.30
N SER A 8 14.24 -24.57 -4.21
CA SER A 8 13.80 -23.41 -4.98
C SER A 8 12.85 -22.60 -4.08
N SER A 9 13.39 -21.56 -3.45
CA SER A 9 12.57 -20.59 -2.72
C SER A 9 11.73 -19.80 -3.73
N PRO A 10 10.39 -19.78 -3.62
CA PRO A 10 9.57 -18.93 -4.49
C PRO A 10 9.80 -17.45 -4.12
N PRO A 11 9.57 -16.52 -5.07
CA PRO A 11 9.76 -15.09 -4.81
C PRO A 11 8.87 -14.65 -3.64
N SER A 12 9.52 -13.98 -2.68
CA SER A 12 8.92 -13.34 -1.51
C SER A 12 7.84 -12.37 -1.98
N SER A 13 6.61 -12.86 -2.03
CA SER A 13 5.48 -12.06 -2.39
C SER A 13 4.73 -11.70 -1.12
N SER A 14 4.62 -10.40 -0.87
CA SER A 14 4.04 -9.79 0.33
C SER A 14 2.58 -10.20 0.59
N TRP A 15 1.92 -10.87 -0.35
CA TRP A 15 0.54 -11.34 -0.24
C TRP A 15 0.33 -12.52 0.72
N ARG A 16 1.37 -13.28 1.10
CA ARG A 16 1.21 -14.35 2.11
C ARG A 16 0.78 -13.82 3.49
N LEU A 17 0.88 -12.52 3.73
CA LEU A 17 0.41 -11.92 4.98
C LEU A 17 -1.12 -11.84 5.10
N PHE A 18 -1.88 -12.01 4.00
CA PHE A 18 -3.35 -11.99 4.06
C PHE A 18 -3.97 -13.35 4.34
N GLU A 19 -3.25 -14.46 4.10
CA GLU A 19 -3.79 -15.83 4.24
C GLU A 19 -3.33 -16.55 5.52
N ASP A 20 -2.37 -15.99 6.25
CA ASP A 20 -1.78 -16.60 7.46
C ASP A 20 -2.09 -15.79 8.73
N TYR A 21 -3.38 -15.47 8.95
CA TYR A 21 -3.88 -15.12 10.28
C TYR A 21 -4.72 -16.30 10.78
N GLY A 22 -4.02 -17.42 11.01
CA GLY A 22 -4.51 -18.51 11.81
C GLY A 22 -4.18 -18.29 13.29
N ASP A 23 -5.24 -18.38 14.10
CA ASP A 23 -5.26 -18.79 15.52
C ASP A 23 -5.07 -17.72 16.61
N ASN A 24 -6.23 -17.30 17.14
CA ASN A 24 -6.61 -17.35 18.55
C ASN A 24 -5.94 -16.38 19.52
N ASP A 25 -6.55 -15.21 19.59
CA ASP A 25 -6.46 -14.34 20.75
C ASP A 25 -7.88 -14.06 21.26
N ASP A 26 -8.19 -14.60 22.43
CA ASP A 26 -9.38 -14.30 23.25
C ASP A 26 -9.32 -12.84 23.71
N TYR A 27 -9.65 -11.92 22.81
CA TYR A 27 -10.02 -10.56 23.16
C TYR A 27 -11.53 -10.56 23.34
N ASP A 28 -12.00 -10.30 24.55
CA ASP A 28 -13.36 -9.80 24.78
C ASP A 28 -13.48 -8.51 23.97
N LEU A 29 -13.88 -8.66 22.70
CA LEU A 29 -14.30 -7.57 21.84
C LEU A 29 -15.57 -7.04 22.48
N VAL A 30 -15.41 -6.00 23.29
CA VAL A 30 -16.48 -5.03 23.45
C VAL A 30 -16.83 -4.59 22.04
N ASP A 31 -17.94 -5.15 21.57
CA ASP A 31 -18.69 -4.73 20.41
C ASP A 31 -19.16 -3.30 20.72
N ASP A 32 -18.23 -2.35 20.62
CA ASP A 32 -18.60 -0.98 20.31
C ASP A 32 -19.10 -1.09 18.87
N GLU A 33 -20.38 -1.45 18.74
CA GLU A 33 -21.22 -1.29 17.55
C GLU A 33 -21.18 0.20 17.19
N ASP A 34 -20.08 0.65 16.59
CA ASP A 34 -20.10 1.84 15.76
C ASP A 34 -20.85 1.39 14.51
N GLU A 35 -22.18 1.46 14.59
CA GLU A 35 -23.13 1.30 13.49
C GLU A 35 -22.83 2.37 12.42
N SER A 36 -21.71 2.26 11.72
CA SER A 36 -21.56 2.84 10.39
C SER A 36 -22.37 1.98 9.42
N ASP A 37 -23.69 2.15 9.48
CA ASP A 37 -24.74 1.42 8.72
C ASP A 37 -24.64 1.55 7.18
N ASP A 38 -23.53 2.09 6.65
CA ASP A 38 -23.33 2.39 5.23
C ASP A 38 -22.12 1.68 4.58
N GLU A 39 -21.28 0.96 5.34
CA GLU A 39 -20.12 0.26 4.76
C GLU A 39 -20.43 -1.23 4.51
N ARG A 40 -20.43 -1.62 3.23
CA ARG A 40 -20.56 -3.04 2.85
C ARG A 40 -19.20 -3.73 2.81
N GLU A 41 -19.20 -5.05 2.97
CA GLU A 41 -18.00 -5.84 2.69
C GLU A 41 -17.63 -5.80 1.19
N ILE A 42 -16.35 -6.00 0.90
CA ILE A 42 -15.85 -6.14 -0.47
C ILE A 42 -16.37 -7.45 -1.07
N THR A 43 -16.84 -7.40 -2.33
CA THR A 43 -17.26 -8.63 -3.03
C THR A 43 -16.06 -9.40 -3.56
N ASP A 44 -16.23 -10.70 -3.83
CA ASP A 44 -15.18 -11.55 -4.41
C ASP A 44 -14.68 -11.01 -5.77
N GLU A 45 -15.60 -10.49 -6.60
CA GLU A 45 -15.27 -9.92 -7.91
C GLU A 45 -14.41 -8.65 -7.76
N GLU A 46 -14.78 -7.76 -6.83
CA GLU A 46 -14.01 -6.55 -6.55
C GLU A 46 -12.66 -6.85 -5.92
N LEU A 47 -12.61 -7.84 -5.03
CA LEU A 47 -11.37 -8.29 -4.43
C LEU A 47 -10.44 -8.88 -5.49
N GLN A 48 -10.97 -9.65 -6.45
CA GLN A 48 -10.19 -10.19 -7.56
C GLN A 48 -9.68 -9.08 -8.47
N GLN A 49 -10.52 -8.09 -8.80
CA GLN A 49 -10.12 -6.91 -9.57
C GLN A 49 -9.03 -6.12 -8.85
N TYR A 50 -9.21 -5.90 -7.55
CA TYR A 50 -8.23 -5.23 -6.69
C TYR A 50 -6.89 -5.97 -6.69
N LYS A 51 -6.90 -7.29 -6.44
CA LYS A 51 -5.69 -8.12 -6.42
C LYS A 51 -4.94 -8.04 -7.74
N ALA A 52 -5.64 -8.17 -8.86
CA ALA A 52 -5.03 -8.06 -10.18
C ALA A 52 -4.38 -6.68 -10.42
N ALA A 53 -5.05 -5.59 -10.02
CA ALA A 53 -4.52 -4.24 -10.16
C ALA A 53 -3.33 -3.98 -9.21
N PHE A 54 -3.42 -4.46 -7.98
CA PHE A 54 -2.35 -4.38 -6.99
C PHE A 54 -1.10 -5.11 -7.48
N GLU A 55 -1.23 -6.35 -7.96
CA GLU A 55 -0.11 -7.13 -8.52
C GLU A 55 0.50 -6.48 -9.77
N ALA A 56 -0.34 -5.93 -10.64
CA ALA A 56 0.13 -5.29 -11.87
C ALA A 56 0.91 -3.98 -11.63
N SER A 57 0.62 -3.28 -10.52
CA SER A 57 1.15 -1.94 -10.25
C SER A 57 1.98 -1.85 -8.98
N ASP A 58 2.18 -2.96 -8.26
CA ASP A 58 2.77 -2.98 -6.92
C ASP A 58 2.07 -2.00 -5.94
N GLY A 59 0.74 -1.95 -6.04
CA GLY A 59 -0.10 -1.08 -5.20
C GLY A 59 -0.12 0.40 -5.57
N PHE A 60 0.60 0.84 -6.60
CA PHE A 60 0.56 2.23 -7.06
C PHE A 60 -0.73 2.57 -7.81
N ASP A 61 -1.32 1.63 -8.55
CA ASP A 61 -2.55 1.83 -9.34
C ASP A 61 -3.60 0.79 -8.94
N VAL A 62 -4.46 1.16 -8.01
CA VAL A 62 -5.54 0.31 -7.51
C VAL A 62 -6.91 0.99 -7.68
N PRO A 63 -7.98 0.21 -7.94
CA PRO A 63 -9.33 0.75 -7.97
C PRO A 63 -9.75 1.26 -6.59
N SER A 64 -10.65 2.26 -6.58
CA SER A 64 -11.34 2.71 -5.37
C SER A 64 -12.72 2.08 -5.32
N PHE A 65 -13.13 1.64 -4.14
CA PHE A 65 -14.46 1.10 -3.87
C PHE A 65 -15.10 1.93 -2.74
N PRO A 66 -15.81 3.04 -3.08
CA PRO A 66 -16.47 3.87 -2.07
C PRO A 66 -17.54 3.09 -1.31
N GLY A 67 -17.62 3.30 0.01
CA GLY A 67 -18.58 2.60 0.88
C GLY A 67 -18.28 1.12 1.08
N VAL A 68 -17.03 0.70 0.84
CA VAL A 68 -16.57 -0.67 1.04
C VAL A 68 -15.56 -0.73 2.16
N PHE A 69 -15.82 -1.60 3.13
CA PHE A 69 -14.89 -1.93 4.19
C PHE A 69 -14.11 -3.19 3.85
N CYS A 70 -12.78 -3.09 3.86
CA CYS A 70 -11.89 -4.23 3.90
C CYS A 70 -10.56 -3.81 4.54
N ARG A 71 -10.16 -4.53 5.59
CA ARG A 71 -8.97 -4.20 6.37
C ARG A 71 -7.71 -4.34 5.52
N CYS A 72 -6.78 -3.40 5.70
CA CYS A 72 -5.47 -3.38 5.03
C CYS A 72 -5.51 -3.22 3.50
N LEU A 73 -6.61 -2.77 2.88
CA LEU A 73 -6.56 -2.38 1.47
C LEU A 73 -5.68 -1.15 1.28
N VAL A 74 -4.96 -1.13 0.15
CA VAL A 74 -4.36 0.08 -0.37
C VAL A 74 -5.47 0.88 -1.04
N THR A 75 -5.66 2.12 -0.61
CA THR A 75 -6.73 2.97 -1.12
C THR A 75 -6.17 4.28 -1.68
N PRO A 76 -6.73 4.80 -2.79
CA PRO A 76 -6.34 6.10 -3.31
C PRO A 76 -6.64 7.21 -2.29
N VAL A 77 -5.69 8.13 -2.11
CA VAL A 77 -5.82 9.29 -1.22
C VAL A 77 -6.22 10.52 -2.03
N VAL A 78 -7.22 11.26 -1.54
CA VAL A 78 -7.63 12.54 -2.13
C VAL A 78 -6.56 13.61 -1.86
N LEU A 79 -5.98 14.16 -2.92
CA LEU A 79 -4.89 15.14 -2.83
C LEU A 79 -5.39 16.59 -2.71
N ASP A 80 -6.02 16.92 -1.58
CA ASP A 80 -6.33 18.29 -1.19
C ASP A 80 -5.10 19.05 -0.63
N ALA A 81 -5.32 20.29 -0.16
CA ALA A 81 -4.25 21.12 0.37
C ALA A 81 -3.56 20.51 1.60
N TYR A 82 -4.32 19.93 2.52
CA TYR A 82 -3.82 19.36 3.76
C TYR A 82 -3.03 18.07 3.50
N THR A 83 -3.57 17.19 2.65
CA THR A 83 -2.90 15.95 2.26
C THR A 83 -1.59 16.27 1.53
N ARG A 84 -1.58 17.27 0.63
CA ARG A 84 -0.36 17.69 -0.07
C ARG A 84 0.69 18.26 0.89
N GLU A 85 0.29 19.11 1.83
CA GLU A 85 1.19 19.64 2.86
C GLU A 85 1.83 18.51 3.68
N THR A 86 1.05 17.45 3.98
CA THR A 86 1.52 16.28 4.72
C THR A 86 2.43 15.36 3.91
N LEU A 87 2.11 15.10 2.64
CA LEU A 87 2.79 14.07 1.84
C LEU A 87 3.97 14.60 1.01
N ASN A 88 3.97 15.87 0.61
CA ASN A 88 5.09 16.42 -0.17
C ASN A 88 6.45 16.28 0.53
N PRO A 89 6.58 16.52 1.85
CA PRO A 89 7.85 16.27 2.55
C PRO A 89 8.32 14.81 2.47
N LEU A 90 7.39 13.86 2.46
CA LEU A 90 7.72 12.43 2.32
C LEU A 90 8.25 12.12 0.90
N CYS A 91 7.68 12.75 -0.14
CA CYS A 91 8.22 12.62 -1.50
C CYS A 91 9.65 13.16 -1.59
N VAL A 92 9.91 14.32 -0.99
CA VAL A 92 11.25 14.92 -0.96
C VAL A 92 12.22 14.00 -0.22
N ALA A 93 11.85 13.52 0.97
CA ALA A 93 12.71 12.60 1.74
C ALA A 93 13.02 11.30 0.99
N ALA A 94 12.03 10.71 0.33
CA ALA A 94 12.22 9.50 -0.48
C ALA A 94 13.15 9.75 -1.68
N MET A 95 13.00 10.89 -2.35
CA MET A 95 13.83 11.29 -3.47
C MET A 95 15.27 11.63 -3.03
N ASP A 96 15.44 12.32 -1.90
CA ASP A 96 16.76 12.64 -1.33
C ASP A 96 17.54 11.38 -0.98
N HIS A 97 16.86 10.38 -0.40
CA HIS A 97 17.43 9.06 -0.15
C HIS A 97 17.87 8.40 -1.46
N TYR A 98 16.99 8.38 -2.48
CA TYR A 98 17.31 7.83 -3.79
C TYR A 98 18.51 8.54 -4.43
N ASN A 99 18.53 9.88 -4.42
CA ASN A 99 19.61 10.71 -4.94
C ASN A 99 20.94 10.38 -4.27
N TYR A 100 20.93 10.25 -2.94
CA TYR A 100 22.11 9.88 -2.17
C TYR A 100 22.65 8.50 -2.57
N GLU A 101 21.78 7.50 -2.71
CA GLU A 101 22.15 6.13 -3.06
C GLU A 101 22.62 6.00 -4.51
N LYS A 102 21.94 6.67 -5.44
CA LYS A 102 22.17 6.54 -6.88
C LYS A 102 23.09 7.62 -7.45
N LYS A 103 23.54 8.57 -6.64
CA LYS A 103 24.38 9.71 -7.04
C LYS A 103 23.72 10.52 -8.17
N THR A 104 22.42 10.76 -8.03
CA THR A 104 21.63 11.64 -8.90
C THR A 104 21.33 12.96 -8.20
N ASP A 105 20.79 13.93 -8.94
CA ASP A 105 20.40 15.26 -8.42
C ASP A 105 18.97 15.62 -8.87
N TYR A 106 18.03 14.72 -8.63
CA TYR A 106 16.63 14.96 -8.96
C TYR A 106 16.00 15.97 -8.00
N GLN A 107 15.19 16.88 -8.55
CA GLN A 107 14.43 17.87 -7.79
C GLN A 107 12.94 17.57 -7.86
N PHE A 108 12.28 17.60 -6.71
CA PHE A 108 10.85 17.32 -6.60
C PHE A 108 10.05 18.42 -7.29
N LEU A 109 9.16 18.02 -8.20
CA LEU A 109 8.29 18.95 -8.91
C LEU A 109 6.88 18.98 -8.30
N LYS A 110 6.24 17.81 -8.23
CA LYS A 110 4.84 17.71 -7.80
C LYS A 110 4.43 16.27 -7.48
N LEU A 111 3.65 16.10 -6.42
CA LEU A 111 2.89 14.88 -6.13
C LEU A 111 1.67 14.75 -7.08
N GLU A 112 1.61 13.67 -7.84
CA GLU A 112 0.51 13.39 -8.79
C GLU A 112 -0.55 12.45 -8.23
N LYS A 113 -0.13 11.41 -7.51
CA LYS A 113 -1.01 10.39 -6.94
C LYS A 113 -0.41 9.87 -5.64
N ALA A 114 -1.27 9.56 -4.68
CA ALA A 114 -0.89 8.86 -3.47
C ALA A 114 -1.91 7.79 -3.16
N ASN A 115 -1.44 6.63 -2.72
CA ASN A 115 -2.28 5.62 -2.08
C ASN A 115 -1.76 5.36 -0.67
N ALA A 116 -2.63 4.91 0.23
CA ALA A 116 -2.28 4.59 1.60
C ALA A 116 -2.81 3.22 2.01
N GLN A 117 -2.06 2.54 2.87
CA GLN A 117 -2.45 1.30 3.53
C GLN A 117 -2.39 1.49 5.05
N GLY A 118 -3.51 1.23 5.73
CA GLY A 118 -3.55 1.14 7.18
C GLY A 118 -3.30 -0.29 7.65
N ALA A 119 -2.27 -0.50 8.46
CA ALA A 119 -2.04 -1.75 9.19
C ALA A 119 -1.50 -1.41 10.59
N ARG A 120 -0.23 -1.71 10.89
CA ARG A 120 0.48 -1.23 12.10
C ARG A 120 1.24 0.07 11.82
N GLY A 121 0.49 1.09 11.41
CA GLY A 121 1.02 2.35 10.86
C GLY A 121 0.46 2.61 9.45
N LEU A 122 0.97 3.66 8.81
CA LEU A 122 0.58 4.05 7.45
C LEU A 122 1.74 3.78 6.49
N LEU A 123 1.46 2.98 5.46
CA LEU A 123 2.33 2.81 4.31
C LEU A 123 1.80 3.66 3.15
N TYR A 124 2.62 4.55 2.61
CA TYR A 124 2.26 5.42 1.49
C TYR A 124 2.95 5.00 0.20
N TYR A 125 2.16 4.90 -0.86
CA TYR A 125 2.61 4.68 -2.24
C TYR A 125 2.51 6.00 -2.97
N LEU A 126 3.65 6.68 -3.17
CA LEU A 126 3.70 8.05 -3.68
C LEU A 126 4.20 8.06 -5.13
N THR A 127 3.39 8.58 -6.05
CA THR A 127 3.79 8.85 -7.44
C THR A 127 3.94 10.35 -7.65
N PHE A 128 5.16 10.80 -7.91
CA PHE A 128 5.49 12.20 -8.08
C PHE A 128 6.38 12.44 -9.30
N ARG A 129 6.30 13.66 -9.84
CA ARG A 129 7.19 14.14 -10.89
C ARG A 129 8.43 14.78 -10.28
N PHE A 130 9.54 14.64 -10.98
CA PHE A 130 10.80 15.29 -10.67
C PHE A 130 11.39 15.92 -11.93
N VAL A 131 12.35 16.82 -11.74
CA VAL A 131 13.21 17.39 -12.78
C VAL A 131 14.63 16.93 -12.51
N GLY A 132 15.39 16.61 -13.55
CA GLY A 132 16.79 16.19 -13.44
C GLY A 132 17.52 16.33 -14.77
N ASP A 133 18.84 16.15 -14.74
CA ASP A 133 19.68 16.28 -15.92
C ASP A 133 19.31 15.22 -16.98
N SER A 134 18.98 15.72 -18.17
CA SER A 134 18.70 14.96 -19.39
C SER A 134 19.96 14.51 -20.11
#